data_AF-A0A957CQD8-F1
#
_entry.id   AF-A0A957CQD8-F1
#
_cell.length_a   1.000
_cell.length_b   1.000
_cell.length_c   1.000
_cell.angle_alpha   90.00
_cell.angle_beta   90.00
_cell.angle_gamma   90.00
#
_symmetry.space_group_name_H-M   'P 1'
#
loop_
_entity.id
_entity.type
_entity.pdbx_description
1 polymer ?
#
loop_
_entity_poly.entity_id
_entity_poly.type
_entity_poly.pdbx_seq_one_letter_code
_entity_poly.pdbx_strand_id
1 'polypeptide(L)'
;DDAVLIFGNAAFYYWAERPPASRFFHFPAYLLDSPLLPQVGANLQQALAPGNAGAVLASRMHLEERLTEPITAVLWQHWVPVQLFSYPYQRDMFLFLPKTAVSDREPAALFAGEIRLTAVTGQVVDEQHVLVRLDWKAETAVSADYVAFVHLLRPDGSLLSQHDGVPVVGYRPTTSWQPNEPIIDWHWVEIPVGTSLDEITVSIGLYDPAAGDRLPLQSPTTEVDSFTISWNDLTITQTKPTD
;
A
#
# COMPACT_ATOMS: atom_id res chain seq x y z
N ASP A 1 -14.93 -12.15 11.73
CA ASP A 1 -15.57 -11.23 10.77
C ASP A 1 -14.62 -10.68 9.70
N ASP A 2 -13.51 -11.35 9.38
CA ASP A 2 -12.65 -10.99 8.25
C ASP A 2 -12.25 -12.25 7.47
N ALA A 3 -12.62 -12.33 6.18
CA ALA A 3 -12.32 -13.49 5.34
C ALA A 3 -10.97 -13.32 4.61
N VAL A 4 -10.23 -14.42 4.41
CA VAL A 4 -9.00 -14.43 3.60
C VAL A 4 -9.25 -15.19 2.30
N LEU A 5 -9.04 -14.50 1.18
CA LEU A 5 -9.13 -15.02 -0.18
C LEU A 5 -7.71 -15.33 -0.68
N ILE A 6 -7.51 -16.46 -1.37
CA ILE A 6 -6.17 -16.90 -1.78
C ILE A 6 -6.13 -17.29 -3.25
N PHE A 7 -5.63 -16.39 -4.09
CA PHE A 7 -5.33 -16.63 -5.51
C PHE A 7 -3.88 -17.08 -5.71
N GLY A 8 -3.59 -18.30 -5.25
CA GLY A 8 -2.24 -18.86 -5.40
C GLY A 8 -2.20 -20.34 -5.05
N ASN A 9 -1.05 -20.98 -5.30
CA ASN A 9 -0.81 -22.37 -4.92
C ASN A 9 -0.45 -22.55 -3.43
N ALA A 10 -0.23 -21.45 -2.71
CA ALA A 10 0.12 -21.44 -1.29
C ALA A 10 -1.09 -20.96 -0.49
N ALA A 11 -1.79 -21.87 0.17
CA ALA A 11 -2.78 -21.53 1.20
C ALA A 11 -2.04 -21.34 2.54
N PHE A 12 -2.13 -20.14 3.14
CA PHE A 12 -1.57 -19.89 4.46
C PHE A 12 -2.57 -20.33 5.52
N TYR A 13 -2.11 -21.18 6.44
CA TYR A 13 -2.85 -21.55 7.65
C TYR A 13 -2.24 -20.80 8.82
N TYR A 14 -3.02 -19.95 9.50
CA TYR A 14 -2.71 -19.56 10.87
C TYR A 14 -3.67 -20.32 11.79
N TRP A 15 -3.13 -21.25 12.56
CA TRP A 15 -3.90 -22.17 13.39
C TRP A 15 -3.82 -21.73 14.85
N ALA A 16 -4.96 -21.35 15.42
CA ALA A 16 -5.22 -21.40 16.85
C ALA A 16 -6.74 -21.55 17.08
N GLU A 17 -7.22 -22.79 17.00
CA GLU A 17 -8.31 -23.30 17.86
C GLU A 17 -9.81 -23.02 17.55
N ARG A 18 -10.32 -22.90 16.30
CA ARG A 18 -11.79 -23.00 16.05
C ARG A 18 -12.26 -23.73 14.77
N PRO A 19 -13.48 -24.35 14.76
CA PRO A 19 -14.13 -25.01 13.60
C PRO A 19 -14.90 -24.04 12.67
N PRO A 20 -15.38 -24.46 11.48
CA PRO A 20 -15.11 -23.77 10.21
C PRO A 20 -16.22 -22.86 9.68
N ALA A 21 -15.82 -21.78 8.99
CA ALA A 21 -16.45 -21.27 7.76
C ALA A 21 -15.54 -20.23 7.07
N SER A 22 -14.34 -20.65 6.68
CA SER A 22 -13.44 -19.87 5.84
C SER A 22 -13.82 -20.11 4.37
N ARG A 23 -14.20 -19.08 3.61
CA ARG A 23 -14.41 -19.22 2.17
C ARG A 23 -13.06 -19.07 1.46
N PHE A 24 -12.28 -20.13 1.44
CA PHE A 24 -11.06 -20.20 0.64
C PHE A 24 -11.43 -20.44 -0.82
N PHE A 25 -11.06 -19.52 -1.72
CA PHE A 25 -11.18 -19.72 -3.15
C PHE A 25 -9.78 -19.81 -3.77
N HIS A 26 -9.27 -21.03 -3.89
CA HIS A 26 -8.12 -21.33 -4.72
C HIS A 26 -8.54 -21.28 -6.20
N PHE A 27 -7.76 -20.62 -7.07
CA PHE A 27 -7.99 -20.61 -8.52
C PHE A 27 -6.93 -21.46 -9.25
N PRO A 28 -7.03 -22.80 -9.20
CA PRO A 28 -6.07 -23.68 -9.86
C PRO A 28 -6.22 -23.62 -11.38
N ALA A 29 -5.13 -23.91 -12.09
CA ALA A 29 -5.09 -23.88 -13.56
C ALA A 29 -6.18 -24.75 -14.21
N TYR A 30 -6.54 -25.89 -13.61
CA TYR A 30 -7.58 -26.78 -14.14
C TYR A 30 -9.01 -26.21 -14.06
N LEU A 31 -9.24 -25.09 -13.35
CA LEU A 31 -10.55 -24.43 -13.35
C LEU A 31 -10.86 -23.74 -14.67
N LEU A 32 -9.85 -23.37 -15.46
CA LEU A 32 -10.05 -22.68 -16.73
C LEU A 32 -10.87 -23.50 -17.73
N ASP A 33 -10.79 -24.84 -17.63
CA ASP A 33 -11.54 -25.77 -18.47
C ASP A 33 -12.76 -26.39 -17.74
N SER A 34 -13.06 -25.94 -16.52
CA SER A 34 -14.10 -26.53 -15.69
C SER A 34 -15.50 -25.96 -15.99
N PRO A 35 -16.55 -26.80 -16.04
CA PRO A 35 -17.93 -26.31 -16.14
C PRO A 35 -18.37 -25.48 -14.91
N LEU A 36 -17.61 -25.53 -13.81
CA LEU A 36 -17.86 -24.72 -12.61
C LEU A 36 -17.32 -23.30 -12.74
N LEU A 37 -16.51 -22.98 -13.76
CA LEU A 37 -15.86 -21.69 -13.91
C LEU A 37 -16.82 -20.49 -13.83
N PRO A 38 -18.02 -20.50 -14.47
CA PRO A 38 -18.95 -19.38 -14.34
C PRO A 38 -19.40 -19.14 -12.89
N GLN A 39 -19.70 -20.22 -12.16
CA GLN A 39 -20.14 -20.12 -10.76
C GLN A 39 -19.00 -19.66 -9.84
N VAL A 40 -17.78 -20.16 -10.07
CA VAL A 40 -16.59 -19.72 -9.33
C VAL A 40 -16.34 -18.24 -9.59
N GLY A 41 -16.39 -17.80 -10.85
CA GLY A 41 -16.22 -16.40 -11.23
C GLY A 41 -17.24 -15.48 -10.54
N ALA A 42 -18.52 -15.86 -10.54
CA ALA A 42 -19.57 -15.09 -9.87
C ALA A 42 -19.34 -15.00 -8.34
N ASN A 43 -18.93 -16.10 -7.70
CA ASN A 43 -18.63 -16.10 -6.27
C ASN A 43 -17.42 -15.22 -5.93
N LEU A 44 -16.40 -15.21 -6.80
CA LEU A 44 -15.22 -14.37 -6.64
C LEU A 44 -15.54 -12.89 -6.81
N GLN A 45 -16.32 -12.54 -7.82
CA GLN A 45 -16.80 -11.16 -7.98
C GLN A 45 -17.61 -10.70 -6.78
N GLN A 46 -18.48 -11.56 -6.24
CA GLN A 46 -19.25 -11.24 -5.03
C GLN A 46 -18.34 -11.06 -3.81
N ALA A 47 -17.31 -11.89 -3.66
CA ALA A 47 -16.37 -11.79 -2.53
C ALA A 47 -15.47 -10.56 -2.63
N LEU A 48 -15.12 -10.13 -3.83
CA LEU A 48 -14.31 -8.93 -4.10
C LEU A 48 -15.14 -7.64 -4.22
N ALA A 49 -16.46 -7.73 -4.12
CA ALA A 49 -17.38 -6.60 -4.23
C ALA A 49 -17.05 -5.51 -3.19
N PRO A 50 -17.32 -4.23 -3.52
CA PRO A 50 -17.05 -3.11 -2.62
C PRO A 50 -17.79 -3.26 -1.28
N GLY A 51 -17.14 -2.84 -0.19
CA GLY A 51 -17.69 -2.89 1.16
C GLY A 51 -17.44 -4.20 1.91
N ASN A 52 -16.90 -5.22 1.26
CA ASN A 52 -16.44 -6.43 1.94
C ASN A 52 -15.12 -6.18 2.69
N ALA A 53 -15.02 -6.73 3.89
CA ALA A 53 -13.79 -6.75 4.69
C ALA A 53 -12.98 -8.04 4.45
N GLY A 54 -11.71 -8.02 4.82
CA GLY A 54 -10.82 -9.18 4.71
C GLY A 54 -9.47 -8.88 4.07
N ALA A 55 -8.82 -9.92 3.55
CA ALA A 55 -7.56 -9.83 2.83
C ALA A 55 -7.55 -10.75 1.61
N VAL A 56 -6.84 -10.35 0.55
CA VAL A 56 -6.58 -11.20 -0.61
C VAL A 56 -5.09 -11.44 -0.72
N LEU A 57 -4.69 -12.71 -0.76
CA LEU A 57 -3.34 -13.13 -1.09
C LEU A 57 -3.32 -13.61 -2.54
N ALA A 58 -2.54 -12.98 -3.41
CA ALA A 58 -2.47 -13.37 -4.81
C ALA A 58 -1.02 -13.48 -5.26
N SER A 59 -0.64 -14.59 -5.89
CA SER A 59 0.68 -14.65 -6.51
C SER A 59 0.71 -13.78 -7.76
N ARG A 60 1.83 -13.11 -8.02
CA ARG A 60 2.03 -12.29 -9.23
C ARG A 60 1.63 -12.99 -10.53
N MET A 61 2.08 -14.22 -10.73
CA MET A 61 1.73 -15.00 -11.92
C MET A 61 0.21 -15.23 -12.07
N HIS A 62 -0.54 -15.41 -10.98
CA HIS A 62 -1.98 -15.59 -11.10
C HIS A 62 -2.67 -14.30 -11.52
N LEU A 63 -2.24 -13.15 -11.00
CA LEU A 63 -2.75 -11.84 -11.41
C LEU A 63 -2.48 -11.55 -12.89
N GLU A 64 -1.28 -11.90 -13.36
CA GLU A 64 -0.83 -11.53 -14.70
C GLU A 64 -1.25 -12.55 -15.77
N GLU A 65 -1.39 -13.84 -15.43
CA GLU A 65 -1.53 -14.90 -16.44
C GLU A 65 -2.76 -15.81 -16.26
N ARG A 66 -3.44 -15.81 -15.12
CA ARG A 66 -4.46 -16.85 -14.81
C ARG A 66 -5.84 -16.34 -14.42
N LEU A 67 -5.92 -15.24 -13.68
CA LEU A 67 -7.21 -14.65 -13.36
C LEU A 67 -7.81 -14.00 -14.61
N THR A 68 -9.12 -14.15 -14.77
CA THR A 68 -9.84 -13.55 -15.90
C THR A 68 -9.97 -12.04 -15.71
N GLU A 69 -10.07 -11.30 -16.83
CA GLU A 69 -10.20 -9.85 -16.83
C GLU A 69 -11.29 -9.33 -15.87
N PRO A 70 -12.51 -9.91 -15.81
CA PRO A 70 -13.54 -9.44 -14.89
C PRO A 70 -13.19 -9.63 -13.41
N ILE A 71 -12.35 -10.61 -13.06
CA ILE A 71 -11.93 -10.84 -11.67
C ILE A 71 -10.79 -9.89 -11.33
N THR A 72 -9.78 -9.77 -12.20
CA THR A 72 -8.68 -8.83 -11.99
C THR A 72 -9.18 -7.38 -11.93
N ALA A 73 -10.14 -7.01 -12.77
CA ALA A 73 -10.74 -5.68 -12.78
C ALA A 73 -11.39 -5.35 -11.43
N VAL A 74 -12.25 -6.24 -10.91
CA VAL A 74 -12.92 -6.04 -9.61
C VAL A 74 -11.89 -5.99 -8.47
N LEU A 75 -10.86 -6.83 -8.50
CA LEU A 75 -9.78 -6.80 -7.52
C LEU A 75 -9.07 -5.43 -7.54
N TRP A 76 -8.55 -4.99 -8.69
CA TRP A 76 -7.84 -3.71 -8.80
C TRP A 76 -8.73 -2.50 -8.57
N GLN A 77 -10.04 -2.61 -8.83
CA GLN A 77 -11.00 -1.54 -8.60
C GLN A 77 -11.27 -1.32 -7.12
N HIS A 78 -11.46 -2.40 -6.35
CA HIS A 78 -11.96 -2.32 -4.96
C HIS A 78 -10.94 -2.70 -3.89
N TRP A 79 -9.78 -3.21 -4.28
CA TRP A 79 -8.71 -3.63 -3.37
C TRP A 79 -7.40 -2.98 -3.80
N VAL A 80 -6.52 -2.76 -2.84
CA VAL A 80 -5.21 -2.13 -3.06
C VAL A 80 -4.13 -3.08 -2.56
N PRO A 81 -3.07 -3.32 -3.34
CA PRO A 81 -1.95 -4.11 -2.84
C PRO A 81 -1.22 -3.31 -1.76
N VAL A 82 -0.88 -3.99 -0.67
CA VAL A 82 -0.27 -3.42 0.52
C VAL A 82 1.18 -3.84 0.65
N GLN A 83 1.50 -5.07 0.25
CA GLN A 83 2.86 -5.58 0.29
C GLN A 83 3.07 -6.59 -0.83
N LEU A 84 4.25 -6.55 -1.44
CA LEU A 84 4.78 -7.60 -2.30
C LEU A 84 5.95 -8.25 -1.59
N PHE A 85 5.89 -9.57 -1.36
CA PHE A 85 6.96 -10.30 -0.71
C PHE A 85 7.33 -11.56 -1.49
N SER A 86 8.63 -11.86 -1.54
CA SER A 86 9.15 -13.05 -2.21
C SER A 86 8.98 -14.28 -1.31
N TYR A 87 8.47 -15.37 -1.89
CA TYR A 87 8.25 -16.64 -1.18
C TYR A 87 9.17 -17.75 -1.74
N PRO A 88 9.77 -18.60 -0.89
CA PRO A 88 10.65 -19.67 -1.34
C PRO A 88 9.99 -20.58 -2.38
N TYR A 89 10.72 -20.90 -3.43
CA TYR A 89 10.31 -21.86 -4.47
C TYR A 89 9.00 -21.52 -5.21
N GLN A 90 8.71 -20.26 -5.55
CA GLN A 90 8.55 -19.88 -6.98
C GLN A 90 7.88 -18.54 -7.28
N ARG A 91 7.26 -17.77 -6.36
CA ARG A 91 6.46 -16.59 -6.79
C ARG A 91 6.39 -15.48 -5.76
N ASP A 92 6.51 -14.24 -6.23
CA ASP A 92 6.14 -13.07 -5.44
C ASP A 92 4.63 -13.10 -5.15
N MET A 93 4.30 -12.78 -3.90
CA MET A 93 2.93 -12.76 -3.38
C MET A 93 2.54 -11.33 -3.02
N PHE A 94 1.38 -10.91 -3.51
CA PHE A 94 0.71 -9.71 -3.04
C PHE A 94 -0.19 -10.03 -1.88
N LEU A 95 -0.16 -9.15 -0.89
CA LEU A 95 -1.25 -8.94 0.05
C LEU A 95 -2.07 -7.74 -0.44
N PHE A 96 -3.39 -7.90 -0.58
CA PHE A 96 -4.32 -6.80 -0.80
C PHE A 96 -5.26 -6.64 0.37
N LEU A 97 -5.63 -5.38 0.62
CA LEU A 97 -6.70 -5.00 1.54
C LEU A 97 -7.80 -4.26 0.77
N PRO A 98 -9.05 -4.22 1.30
CA PRO A 98 -10.11 -3.45 0.70
C PRO A 98 -9.71 -1.97 0.64
N LYS A 99 -10.00 -1.31 -0.48
CA LYS A 99 -9.89 0.14 -0.56
C LYS A 99 -10.92 0.74 0.39
N THR A 100 -10.43 1.38 1.43
CA THR A 100 -11.23 2.22 2.31
C THR A 100 -11.20 3.65 1.79
N ALA A 101 -12.29 4.40 2.01
CA ALA A 101 -12.41 5.76 1.54
C ALA A 101 -11.17 6.60 1.94
N VAL A 102 -10.67 7.39 0.98
CA VAL A 102 -9.66 8.43 1.23
C VAL A 102 -10.29 9.43 2.19
N SER A 103 -9.55 9.81 3.24
CA SER A 103 -10.03 10.86 4.13
C SER A 103 -9.88 12.20 3.40
N ASP A 104 -10.99 12.94 3.22
CA ASP A 104 -11.01 14.31 2.69
C ASP A 104 -10.44 15.31 3.73
N ARG A 105 -9.21 15.07 4.20
CA ARG A 105 -8.49 16.04 5.03
C ARG A 105 -7.82 17.10 4.13
N GLU A 106 -7.51 18.24 4.74
CA GLU A 106 -6.81 19.34 4.07
C GLU A 106 -5.49 18.87 3.43
N PRO A 107 -5.05 19.49 2.33
CA PRO A 107 -3.82 19.11 1.65
C PRO A 107 -2.63 19.03 2.62
N ALA A 108 -1.98 17.86 2.69
CA ALA A 108 -0.81 17.70 3.53
C ALA A 108 0.46 18.24 2.85
N ALA A 109 0.55 18.13 1.51
CA ALA A 109 1.73 18.52 0.73
C ALA A 109 1.46 18.54 -0.78
N LEU A 110 2.20 19.35 -1.56
CA LEU A 110 2.21 19.32 -3.03
C LEU A 110 3.66 19.24 -3.51
N PHE A 111 3.97 18.27 -4.37
CA PHE A 111 5.29 17.97 -4.89
C PHE A 111 5.36 18.35 -6.37
N ALA A 112 6.40 19.11 -6.73
CA ALA A 112 6.62 19.62 -8.09
C ALA A 112 5.43 20.37 -8.73
N GLY A 113 4.41 20.75 -7.95
CA GLY A 113 3.16 21.30 -8.49
C GLY A 113 2.24 20.28 -9.18
N GLU A 114 2.62 19.00 -9.19
CA GLU A 114 1.97 17.94 -9.97
C GLU A 114 1.24 16.92 -9.10
N ILE A 115 1.82 16.54 -7.96
CA ILE A 115 1.32 15.47 -7.10
C ILE A 115 1.03 16.00 -5.70
N ARG A 116 -0.22 15.83 -5.26
CA ARG A 116 -0.65 16.19 -3.91
C ARG A 116 -0.66 14.97 -3.00
N LEU A 117 -0.09 15.09 -1.80
CA LEU A 117 -0.35 14.17 -0.69
C LEU A 117 -1.56 14.69 0.07
N THR A 118 -2.66 13.94 0.03
CA THR A 118 -3.95 14.34 0.61
C THR A 118 -4.14 13.81 2.03
N ALA A 119 -3.57 12.64 2.34
CA ALA A 119 -3.59 12.11 3.71
C ALA A 119 -2.42 11.17 3.97
N VAL A 120 -2.07 11.06 5.26
CA VAL A 120 -1.11 10.08 5.77
C VAL A 120 -1.74 9.42 7.00
N THR A 121 -1.67 8.09 7.07
CA THR A 121 -2.00 7.35 8.29
C THR A 121 -0.94 6.31 8.56
N GLY A 122 -0.53 6.14 9.81
CA GLY A 122 0.40 5.09 10.23
C GLY A 122 -0.24 4.17 11.27
N GLN A 123 0.10 2.88 11.22
CA GLN A 123 -0.29 1.89 12.21
C GLN A 123 0.90 0.99 12.55
N VAL A 124 1.16 0.79 13.84
CA VAL A 124 2.07 -0.29 14.28
C VAL A 124 1.35 -1.61 14.09
N VAL A 125 1.90 -2.49 13.26
CA VAL A 125 1.33 -3.82 13.03
C VAL A 125 1.84 -4.79 14.08
N ASP A 126 3.12 -4.69 14.43
CA ASP A 126 3.78 -5.42 15.50
C ASP A 126 5.01 -4.63 16.01
N GLU A 127 5.77 -5.17 16.97
CA GLU A 127 6.95 -4.52 17.55
C GLU A 127 8.08 -4.22 16.55
N GLN A 128 8.00 -4.76 15.34
CA GLN A 128 9.02 -4.69 14.30
C GLN A 128 8.52 -4.08 13.00
N HIS A 129 7.25 -3.67 12.91
CA HIS A 129 6.68 -3.20 11.64
C HIS A 129 5.68 -2.06 11.82
N VAL A 130 5.88 -0.99 11.06
CA VAL A 130 4.91 0.07 10.84
C VAL A 130 4.36 -0.07 9.44
N LEU A 131 3.04 -0.01 9.33
CA LEU A 131 2.35 0.13 8.07
C LEU A 131 1.91 1.59 7.88
N VAL A 132 2.46 2.24 6.85
CA VAL A 132 2.15 3.63 6.50
C VAL A 132 1.33 3.67 5.23
N ARG A 133 0.19 4.36 5.26
CA ARG A 133 -0.65 4.67 4.11
C ARG A 133 -0.42 6.10 3.67
N LEU A 134 -0.19 6.28 2.39
CA LEU A 134 -0.08 7.57 1.72
C LEU A 134 -1.23 7.67 0.71
N ASP A 135 -2.07 8.68 0.85
CA ASP A 135 -3.10 8.97 -0.12
C ASP A 135 -2.62 10.11 -1.00
N TRP A 136 -2.40 9.81 -2.28
CA TRP A 136 -1.95 10.76 -3.29
C TRP A 136 -3.08 11.14 -4.24
N LYS A 137 -2.94 12.30 -4.86
CA LYS A 137 -3.76 12.73 -6.00
C LYS A 137 -2.89 13.45 -7.03
N ALA A 138 -2.96 13.04 -8.29
CA ALA A 138 -2.38 13.82 -9.38
C ALA A 138 -3.22 15.08 -9.62
N GLU A 139 -2.63 16.26 -9.54
CA GLU A 139 -3.31 17.52 -9.87
C GLU A 139 -3.29 17.77 -11.39
N THR A 140 -2.23 17.34 -12.04
CA THR A 140 -2.03 17.40 -13.49
C THR A 140 -1.39 16.10 -13.98
N ALA A 141 -1.12 15.99 -15.28
CA ALA A 141 -0.33 14.86 -15.78
C ALA A 141 1.09 14.92 -15.20
N VAL A 142 1.54 13.85 -14.56
CA VAL A 142 2.85 13.79 -13.91
C VAL A 142 3.95 13.66 -14.96
N SER A 143 5.00 14.46 -14.84
CA SER A 143 6.05 14.58 -15.86
C SER A 143 7.12 13.49 -15.82
N ALA A 144 7.30 12.81 -14.67
CA ALA A 144 8.32 11.78 -14.48
C ALA A 144 7.85 10.64 -13.56
N ASP A 145 8.58 9.52 -13.59
CA ASP A 145 8.37 8.38 -12.70
C ASP A 145 9.13 8.59 -11.39
N TYR A 146 8.47 9.22 -10.43
CA TYR A 146 9.00 9.48 -9.10
C TYR A 146 8.90 8.24 -8.21
N VAL A 147 9.82 8.17 -7.24
CA VAL A 147 9.84 7.15 -6.20
C VAL A 147 9.34 7.75 -4.90
N ALA A 148 8.36 7.10 -4.28
CA ALA A 148 7.88 7.45 -2.95
C ALA A 148 8.79 6.85 -1.88
N PHE A 149 9.07 7.63 -0.84
CA PHE A 149 9.83 7.18 0.31
C PHE A 149 9.07 7.40 1.61
N VAL A 150 9.28 6.47 2.55
CA VAL A 150 8.87 6.59 3.94
C VAL A 150 10.07 6.24 4.80
N HIS A 151 10.61 7.22 5.50
CA HIS A 151 11.82 7.11 6.33
C HIS A 151 11.44 7.22 7.80
N LEU A 152 11.83 6.24 8.59
CA LEU A 152 11.84 6.34 10.04
C LEU A 152 13.15 7.01 10.47
N LEU A 153 13.05 8.10 11.22
CA LEU A 153 14.17 8.88 11.71
C LEU A 153 14.23 8.82 13.23
N ARG A 154 15.45 8.79 13.79
CA ARG A 154 15.71 8.96 15.22
C ARG A 154 15.49 10.42 15.66
N PRO A 155 15.46 10.73 16.96
CA PRO A 155 15.32 12.11 17.45
C PRO A 155 16.41 13.06 16.97
N ASP A 156 17.61 12.55 16.68
CA ASP A 156 18.74 13.31 16.14
C ASP A 156 18.66 13.54 14.62
N GLY A 157 17.57 13.11 13.97
CA GLY A 157 17.35 13.20 12.53
C GLY A 157 18.06 12.11 11.72
N SER A 158 18.85 11.23 12.36
CA SER A 158 19.51 10.14 11.64
C SER A 158 18.52 9.08 11.15
N LEU A 159 18.78 8.52 9.97
CA LEU A 159 17.96 7.45 9.41
C LEU A 159 18.01 6.20 10.31
N LEU A 160 16.83 5.77 10.75
CA LEU A 160 16.63 4.52 11.49
C LEU A 160 16.34 3.37 10.53
N SER A 161 15.37 3.57 9.64
CA SER A 161 14.90 2.58 8.66
C SER A 161 14.13 3.29 7.53
N GLN A 162 13.89 2.63 6.41
CA GLN A 162 13.18 3.23 5.27
C GLN A 162 12.49 2.19 4.40
N HIS A 163 11.47 2.66 3.68
CA HIS A 163 10.89 1.97 2.53
C HIS A 163 10.74 2.95 1.36
N ASP A 164 11.44 2.65 0.26
CA ASP A 164 11.46 3.44 -0.96
C ASP A 164 10.96 2.56 -2.11
N GLY A 165 10.04 3.08 -2.93
CA GLY A 165 9.49 2.30 -4.03
C GLY A 165 8.63 3.11 -4.98
N VAL A 166 8.48 2.57 -6.19
CA VAL A 166 7.46 3.04 -7.13
C VAL A 166 6.09 2.83 -6.46
N PRO A 167 5.19 3.82 -6.48
CA PRO A 167 3.92 3.72 -5.76
C PRO A 167 3.09 2.47 -6.09
N VAL A 168 2.29 2.05 -5.11
CA VAL A 168 1.39 0.90 -5.19
C VAL A 168 2.20 -0.38 -5.46
N VAL A 169 3.22 -0.61 -4.62
CA VAL A 169 4.16 -1.76 -4.69
C VAL A 169 4.71 -2.00 -6.12
N GLY A 170 4.99 -0.91 -6.84
CA GLY A 170 5.54 -0.95 -8.19
C GLY A 170 4.53 -0.99 -9.34
N TYR A 171 3.23 -1.01 -9.07
CA TYR A 171 2.21 -1.14 -10.13
C TYR A 171 1.74 0.19 -10.68
N ARG A 172 2.00 1.30 -9.99
CA ARG A 172 1.54 2.63 -10.41
C ARG A 172 2.71 3.61 -10.49
N PRO A 173 3.59 3.49 -11.51
CA PRO A 173 4.51 4.56 -11.88
C PRO A 173 3.76 5.88 -11.98
N THR A 174 4.34 6.97 -11.47
CA THR A 174 3.59 8.23 -11.32
C THR A 174 3.17 8.82 -12.66
N THR A 175 3.89 8.56 -13.76
CA THR A 175 3.46 8.95 -15.12
C THR A 175 2.17 8.24 -15.59
N SER A 176 1.80 7.12 -14.96
CA SER A 176 0.55 6.40 -15.25
C SER A 176 -0.68 7.04 -14.62
N TRP A 177 -0.50 8.02 -13.73
CA TRP A 177 -1.59 8.63 -12.97
C TRP A 177 -2.36 9.62 -13.85
N GLN A 178 -3.68 9.51 -13.83
CA GLN A 178 -4.54 10.46 -14.53
C GLN A 178 -4.80 11.71 -13.65
N PRO A 179 -5.02 12.90 -14.24
CA PRO A 179 -5.41 14.07 -13.48
C PRO A 179 -6.65 13.82 -12.62
N ASN A 180 -6.60 14.25 -11.36
CA ASN A 180 -7.57 14.01 -10.28
C ASN A 180 -7.74 12.54 -9.85
N GLU A 181 -6.87 11.64 -10.28
CA GLU A 181 -6.92 10.24 -9.84
C GLU A 181 -6.44 10.11 -8.38
N PRO A 182 -7.24 9.51 -7.48
CA PRO A 182 -6.79 9.16 -6.14
C PRO A 182 -5.98 7.86 -6.18
N ILE A 183 -4.81 7.88 -5.53
CA ILE A 183 -3.91 6.74 -5.43
C ILE A 183 -3.70 6.44 -3.94
N ILE A 184 -4.00 5.20 -3.54
CA ILE A 184 -3.70 4.71 -2.20
C ILE A 184 -2.42 3.90 -2.30
N ASP A 185 -1.42 4.30 -1.54
CA ASP A 185 -0.09 3.70 -1.54
C ASP A 185 0.29 3.28 -0.13
N TRP A 186 0.88 2.09 0.02
CA TRP A 186 1.20 1.51 1.31
C TRP A 186 2.69 1.18 1.38
N HIS A 187 3.31 1.54 2.50
CA HIS A 187 4.71 1.30 2.80
C HIS A 187 4.81 0.50 4.10
N TRP A 188 5.31 -0.72 3.98
CA TRP A 188 5.65 -1.56 5.12
C TRP A 188 7.09 -1.28 5.53
N VAL A 189 7.28 -0.68 6.71
CA VAL A 189 8.61 -0.25 7.17
C VAL A 189 9.02 -1.04 8.40
N GLU A 190 10.19 -1.67 8.33
CA GLU A 190 10.76 -2.42 9.45
C GLU A 190 11.26 -1.48 10.55
N ILE A 191 10.99 -1.85 11.80
CA ILE A 191 11.48 -1.20 13.01
C ILE A 191 12.59 -2.09 13.57
N PRO A 192 13.83 -1.58 13.69
CA PRO A 192 14.91 -2.33 14.30
C PRO A 192 14.59 -2.75 15.74
N VAL A 193 14.95 -3.99 16.10
CA VAL A 193 14.71 -4.53 17.45
C VAL A 193 15.33 -3.63 18.51
N GLY A 194 14.57 -3.37 19.59
CA GLY A 194 15.02 -2.54 20.71
C GLY A 194 14.90 -1.04 20.45
N THR A 195 14.28 -0.63 19.34
CA THR A 195 13.93 0.77 19.12
C THR A 195 12.73 1.17 19.98
N SER A 196 12.86 2.27 20.73
CA SER A 196 11.71 2.91 21.38
C SER A 196 10.86 3.62 20.32
N LEU A 197 9.58 3.25 20.21
CA LEU A 197 8.69 3.88 19.25
C LEU A 197 8.40 5.35 19.61
N ASP A 198 8.40 5.69 20.90
CA ASP A 198 8.07 7.03 21.42
C ASP A 198 8.97 8.17 20.88
N GLU A 199 10.05 7.83 20.18
CA GLU A 199 11.12 8.72 19.73
C GLU A 199 11.34 8.72 18.21
N ILE A 200 10.41 8.17 17.41
CA ILE A 200 10.57 8.07 15.95
C ILE A 200 9.81 9.18 15.22
N THR A 201 10.47 9.82 14.25
CA THR A 201 9.84 10.72 13.27
C THR A 201 9.68 10.02 11.92
N VAL A 202 8.61 10.31 11.17
CA VAL A 202 8.34 9.69 9.85
C VAL A 202 8.45 10.73 8.75
N SER A 203 9.55 10.71 8.01
CA SER A 203 9.72 11.58 6.83
C SER A 203 9.15 10.89 5.59
N ILE A 204 8.39 11.63 4.79
CA ILE A 204 7.67 11.12 3.61
C ILE A 204 7.92 12.09 2.45
N GLY A 205 8.09 11.56 1.25
CA GLY A 205 8.14 12.41 0.06
C GLY A 205 8.31 11.63 -1.22
N LEU A 206 8.62 12.38 -2.27
CA LEU A 206 8.93 11.87 -3.60
C LEU A 206 10.34 12.32 -4.00
N TYR A 207 11.05 11.50 -4.77
CA TYR A 207 12.28 11.91 -5.43
C TYR A 207 12.30 11.44 -6.87
N ASP A 208 13.06 12.14 -7.71
CA ASP A 208 13.34 11.71 -9.07
C ASP A 208 14.55 10.74 -9.04
N PRO A 209 14.39 9.46 -9.38
CA PRO A 209 15.49 8.50 -9.36
C PRO A 209 16.58 8.80 -10.42
N ALA A 210 16.27 9.58 -11.46
CA ALA A 210 17.24 9.98 -12.48
C ALA A 210 18.13 11.13 -12.00
N ALA A 211 17.56 12.09 -11.27
CA ALA A 211 18.30 13.21 -10.68
C ALA A 211 18.92 12.87 -9.31
N GLY A 212 18.31 11.94 -8.57
CA GLY A 212 18.67 11.59 -7.20
C GLY A 212 18.17 12.57 -6.13
N ASP A 213 17.54 13.68 -6.55
CA ASP A 213 17.11 14.75 -5.66
C ASP A 213 15.67 14.56 -5.18
N ARG A 214 15.44 14.86 -3.89
CA ARG A 214 14.09 14.95 -3.32
C ARG A 214 13.33 16.08 -4.00
N LEU A 215 12.07 15.84 -4.33
CA LEU A 215 11.23 16.88 -4.90
C LEU A 215 10.97 17.96 -3.85
N PRO A 216 11.11 19.25 -4.21
CA PRO A 216 10.81 20.33 -3.30
C PRO A 216 9.31 20.32 -3.01
N LEU A 217 9.01 20.54 -1.74
CA LEU A 217 7.64 20.74 -1.32
C LEU A 217 7.17 22.16 -1.68
N GLN A 218 6.00 22.25 -2.29
CA GLN A 218 5.31 23.49 -2.60
C GLN A 218 4.01 23.57 -1.80
N SER A 219 4.09 23.91 -0.52
CA SER A 219 2.86 24.10 0.25
C SER A 219 2.18 25.43 -0.06
N PRO A 220 0.83 25.48 -0.20
CA PRO A 220 0.09 26.74 -0.24
C PRO A 220 0.09 27.49 1.11
N THR A 221 0.44 26.83 2.22
CA THR A 221 0.34 27.40 3.57
C THR A 221 1.50 27.15 4.54
N THR A 222 2.36 26.13 4.38
CA THR A 222 3.55 25.96 5.25
C THR A 222 4.55 24.90 4.72
N GLU A 223 5.87 25.15 4.69
CA GLU A 223 6.93 24.16 4.31
C GLU A 223 6.94 22.91 5.23
N VAL A 224 6.40 21.77 4.79
CA VAL A 224 6.35 20.47 5.47
C VAL A 224 7.27 19.43 4.77
N ASP A 225 8.51 19.28 5.22
CA ASP A 225 9.43 18.24 4.69
C ASP A 225 9.43 16.93 5.49
N SER A 226 8.82 16.92 6.67
CA SER A 226 8.69 15.74 7.52
C SER A 226 7.46 15.79 8.42
N PHE A 227 6.94 14.61 8.78
CA PHE A 227 5.81 14.44 9.69
C PHE A 227 6.27 13.68 10.95
N THR A 228 5.97 14.16 12.14
CA THR A 228 6.13 13.35 13.36
C THR A 228 4.85 12.52 13.56
N ILE A 229 4.99 11.22 13.82
CA ILE A 229 3.88 10.36 14.27
C ILE A 229 4.07 10.12 15.77
N SER A 230 3.17 10.65 16.60
CA SER A 230 3.10 10.27 18.02
C SER A 230 2.16 9.08 18.20
N TRP A 231 2.64 8.02 18.85
CA TRP A 231 2.00 6.69 18.82
C TRP A 231 0.75 6.51 19.69
N ASN A 232 0.36 7.53 20.46
CA ASN A 232 -0.86 7.51 21.29
C ASN A 232 -2.00 8.41 20.76
N ASP A 233 -1.73 9.22 19.73
CA ASP A 233 -2.68 10.00 18.95
C ASP A 233 -1.88 10.51 17.76
N LEU A 234 -2.26 10.18 16.52
CA LEU A 234 -1.58 10.64 15.29
C LEU A 234 -1.58 12.18 15.24
N THR A 235 -0.57 12.79 15.85
CA THR A 235 -0.41 14.24 15.88
C THR A 235 0.57 14.60 14.79
N ILE A 236 0.02 15.00 13.65
CA ILE A 236 0.77 15.53 12.51
C ILE A 236 1.54 16.75 13.00
N THR A 237 2.83 16.57 13.29
CA THR A 237 3.68 17.69 13.72
C THR A 237 4.70 17.96 12.62
N GLN A 238 4.67 19.19 12.13
CA GLN A 238 5.49 19.70 11.05
C GLN A 238 6.84 20.14 11.61
N THR A 239 7.93 19.59 11.07
CA THR A 239 9.29 20.02 11.43
C THR A 239 10.10 20.33 10.19
N LYS A 240 10.83 21.46 10.24
CA LYS A 240 11.86 21.82 9.26
C LYS A 240 13.10 20.98 9.55
N PRO A 241 13.84 20.47 8.54
CA PRO A 241 15.17 19.93 8.79
C PRO A 241 16.03 21.05 9.39
N THR A 242 16.63 20.82 10.56
CA THR A 242 17.69 21.70 11.05
C THR A 242 18.90 21.56 10.13
N ASP A 243 19.35 22.71 9.61
CA ASP A 243 20.44 22.89 8.65
C ASP A 243 21.74 22.11 8.99
#